data_AF-A0A524CWW0-F1
#
_entry.id   AF-A0A524CWW0-F1
#
_cell.length_a   1.000
_cell.length_b   1.000
_cell.length_c   1.000
_cell.angle_alpha   90.00
_cell.angle_beta   90.00
_cell.angle_gamma   90.00
#
_symmetry.space_group_name_H-M   'P 1'
#
loop_
_entity.id
_entity.type
_entity.pdbx_description
1 polymer ?
#
loop_
_entity_poly.entity_id
_entity_poly.type
_entity_poly.pdbx_seq_one_letter_code
_entity_poly.pdbx_strand_id
1 'polypeptide(L)'
;IAIKIYKIDSNTSRGIKSYILGDPRFKKIPRNTARIINLWASKEFKNLKRAFKSGLAVPEPYHVRNNILLMQFIGFGAIPAPKLKDIKTLSNPLETFDSILHFIKDLYQDANLVHGDLSEFNILYHNKKPLVIDISQAVSNQHPKAEYFLVRDIKNVFYFFEKIGVTPPDPEKFYYDVIDVT
;
A
#
# COMPACT_ATOMS: atom_id res chain seq x y z
N ILE A 1 -15.39 -11.40 -4.90
CA ILE A 1 -14.96 -10.86 -3.59
C ILE A 1 -13.67 -11.55 -3.19
N ALA A 2 -12.69 -10.82 -2.67
CA ALA A 2 -11.49 -11.38 -2.06
C ALA A 2 -11.66 -11.44 -0.53
N ILE A 3 -11.22 -12.55 0.07
CA ILE A 3 -11.26 -12.76 1.53
C ILE A 3 -9.82 -12.86 2.03
N LYS A 4 -9.35 -11.85 2.75
CA LYS A 4 -8.03 -11.84 3.38
C LYS A 4 -8.17 -12.29 4.85
N ILE A 5 -7.60 -13.44 5.18
CA ILE A 5 -7.60 -14.01 6.54
C ILE A 5 -6.20 -13.88 7.12
N TYR A 6 -6.05 -13.06 8.14
CA TYR A 6 -4.78 -12.89 8.83
C TYR A 6 -4.49 -14.07 9.76
N LYS A 7 -3.29 -14.63 9.64
CA LYS A 7 -2.83 -15.71 10.52
C LYS A 7 -2.66 -15.20 11.95
N ILE A 8 -3.27 -15.91 12.90
CA ILE A 8 -3.15 -15.61 14.33
C ILE A 8 -1.98 -16.39 14.89
N ASP A 9 -0.80 -15.78 14.89
CA ASP A 9 0.41 -16.34 15.50
C ASP A 9 1.36 -15.26 16.04
N SER A 10 2.26 -15.67 16.92
CA SER A 10 3.17 -14.77 17.64
C SER A 10 4.17 -14.07 16.72
N ASN A 11 4.66 -14.73 15.67
CA ASN A 11 5.64 -14.15 14.75
C ASN A 11 5.01 -13.04 13.90
N THR A 12 3.83 -13.31 13.33
CA THR A 12 3.05 -12.31 12.60
C THR A 12 2.77 -11.08 13.47
N SER A 13 2.34 -11.30 14.73
CA SER A 13 2.07 -10.21 15.66
C SER A 13 3.32 -9.39 16.03
N ARG A 14 4.50 -10.02 16.05
CA ARG A 14 5.77 -9.32 16.35
C ARG A 14 6.17 -8.40 15.21
N GLY A 15 6.07 -8.88 13.96
CA GLY A 15 6.36 -8.06 12.77
C GLY A 15 5.43 -6.87 12.62
N ILE A 16 4.15 -7.05 12.92
CA ILE A 16 3.12 -6.00 12.84
C ILE A 16 3.40 -4.81 13.78
N LYS A 17 3.99 -5.05 14.96
CA LYS A 17 4.18 -4.01 15.98
C LYS A 17 5.00 -2.82 15.48
N SER A 18 5.98 -3.02 14.59
CA SER A 18 6.83 -1.93 14.10
C SER A 18 6.08 -0.85 13.31
N TYR A 19 4.93 -1.21 12.71
CA TYR A 19 4.07 -0.31 11.93
C TYR A 19 2.90 0.26 12.74
N ILE A 20 2.66 -0.27 13.95
CA ILE A 20 1.66 0.27 14.89
C ILE A 20 2.34 1.23 15.87
N LEU A 21 3.58 0.93 16.28
CA LEU A 21 4.35 1.74 17.21
C LEU A 21 4.70 3.09 16.57
N GLY A 22 4.16 4.17 17.13
CA GLY A 22 4.35 5.54 16.64
C GLY A 22 3.20 6.02 15.75
N ASP A 23 2.25 5.15 15.39
CA ASP A 23 1.06 5.57 14.66
C ASP A 23 0.07 6.22 15.63
N PRO A 24 -0.22 7.54 15.48
CA PRO A 24 -1.02 8.31 16.42
C PRO A 24 -2.46 7.80 16.55
N ARG A 25 -2.91 6.97 15.60
CA ARG A 25 -4.24 6.35 15.61
C ARG A 25 -4.38 5.26 16.67
N PHE A 26 -3.27 4.77 17.25
CA PHE A 26 -3.26 3.71 18.26
C PHE A 26 -2.77 4.22 19.62
N LYS A 27 -3.70 4.46 20.55
CA LYS A 27 -3.38 4.91 21.92
C LYS A 27 -2.84 3.79 22.84
N LYS A 28 -3.29 2.54 22.64
CA LYS A 28 -2.89 1.38 23.44
C LYS A 28 -2.79 0.15 22.55
N ILE A 29 -1.62 -0.49 22.53
CA ILE A 29 -1.39 -1.73 21.78
C ILE A 29 -1.66 -2.93 22.71
N PRO A 30 -2.60 -3.83 22.38
CA PRO A 30 -2.85 -5.03 23.17
C PRO A 30 -1.62 -5.93 23.27
N ARG A 31 -1.48 -6.68 24.36
CA ARG A 31 -0.45 -7.74 24.48
C ARG A 31 -0.86 -9.06 23.82
N ASN A 32 -2.16 -9.33 23.77
CA ASN A 32 -2.70 -10.58 23.22
C ASN A 32 -2.56 -10.62 21.69
N THR A 33 -1.99 -11.71 21.17
CA THR A 33 -1.74 -11.95 19.74
C THR A 33 -2.99 -11.76 18.89
N ALA A 34 -4.10 -12.44 19.20
CA ALA A 34 -5.33 -12.34 18.42
C ALA A 34 -5.88 -10.91 18.38
N ARG A 35 -5.81 -10.18 19.50
CA ARG A 35 -6.23 -8.76 19.54
C ARG A 35 -5.34 -7.86 18.68
N ILE A 36 -4.02 -8.10 18.65
CA ILE A 36 -3.09 -7.37 17.76
C ILE A 36 -3.46 -7.64 16.30
N ILE A 37 -3.73 -8.90 15.93
CA ILE A 37 -4.09 -9.27 14.56
C ILE A 37 -5.44 -8.66 14.15
N ASN A 38 -6.44 -8.68 15.03
CA ASN A 38 -7.73 -8.05 14.76
C ASN A 38 -7.59 -6.53 14.56
N LEU A 39 -6.74 -5.89 15.38
CA LEU A 39 -6.41 -4.48 15.24
C LEU A 39 -5.75 -4.19 13.88
N TRP A 40 -4.87 -5.07 13.43
CA TRP A 40 -4.19 -4.97 12.15
C TRP A 40 -5.14 -5.12 10.96
N ALA A 41 -6.03 -6.11 10.98
CA ALA A 41 -7.08 -6.24 9.96
C ALA A 41 -7.99 -4.99 9.93
N SER A 42 -8.35 -4.46 11.11
CA SER A 42 -9.11 -3.21 11.22
C SER A 42 -8.35 -1.99 10.68
N LYS A 43 -7.02 -1.94 10.86
CA LYS A 43 -6.14 -0.91 10.30
C LYS A 43 -6.16 -0.95 8.78
N GLU A 44 -5.94 -2.10 8.17
CA GLU A 44 -5.96 -2.24 6.71
C GLU A 44 -7.33 -1.84 6.13
N PHE A 45 -8.44 -2.29 6.75
CA PHE A 45 -9.78 -1.88 6.33
C PHE A 45 -9.97 -0.37 6.34
N LYS A 46 -9.50 0.32 7.39
CA LYS A 46 -9.59 1.78 7.52
C LYS A 46 -8.69 2.49 6.51
N ASN A 47 -7.48 1.97 6.27
CA ASN A 47 -6.59 2.48 5.23
C ASN A 47 -7.25 2.34 3.85
N LEU A 48 -7.86 1.20 3.54
CA LEU A 48 -8.54 0.96 2.26
C LEU A 48 -9.71 1.91 2.09
N LYS A 49 -10.49 2.10 3.16
CA LYS A 49 -11.61 3.04 3.13
C LYS A 49 -11.15 4.46 2.86
N ARG A 50 -10.02 4.87 3.44
CA ARG A 50 -9.47 6.22 3.25
C ARG A 50 -8.94 6.40 1.83
N ALA A 51 -8.14 5.46 1.35
CA ALA A 51 -7.58 5.51 0.01
C ALA A 51 -8.69 5.47 -1.06
N PHE A 52 -9.62 4.52 -0.96
CA PHE A 52 -10.75 4.39 -1.90
C PHE A 52 -11.63 5.65 -1.94
N LYS A 53 -11.92 6.26 -0.78
CA LYS A 53 -12.66 7.54 -0.72
C LYS A 53 -11.93 8.72 -1.37
N SER A 54 -10.60 8.64 -1.45
CA SER A 54 -9.76 9.66 -2.11
C SER A 54 -9.61 9.39 -3.61
N GLY A 55 -10.37 8.43 -4.17
CA GLY A 55 -10.32 8.09 -5.60
C GLY A 55 -9.14 7.21 -6.02
N LEU A 56 -8.31 6.76 -5.07
CA LEU A 56 -7.13 5.94 -5.35
C LEU A 56 -7.49 4.56 -5.89
N ALA A 57 -6.66 4.05 -6.80
CA ALA A 57 -6.76 2.71 -7.36
C ALA A 57 -6.35 1.64 -6.32
N VAL A 58 -7.28 1.28 -5.45
CA VAL A 58 -7.18 0.21 -4.44
C VAL A 58 -8.46 -0.66 -4.48
N PRO A 59 -8.45 -1.89 -3.91
CA PRO A 59 -9.67 -2.68 -3.80
C PRO A 59 -10.70 -1.98 -2.91
N GLU A 60 -11.96 -1.93 -3.36
CA GLU A 60 -13.05 -1.44 -2.50
C GLU A 60 -13.19 -2.32 -1.24
N PRO A 61 -13.12 -1.76 -0.02
CA PRO A 61 -13.27 -2.52 1.21
C PRO A 61 -14.75 -2.69 1.59
N TYR A 62 -15.21 -3.92 1.72
CA TYR A 62 -16.60 -4.22 2.05
C TYR A 62 -16.83 -4.33 3.56
N HIS A 63 -16.05 -5.18 4.24
CA HIS A 63 -16.26 -5.45 5.67
C HIS A 63 -15.01 -5.99 6.35
N VAL A 64 -14.91 -5.81 7.67
CA VAL A 64 -13.88 -6.45 8.49
C VAL A 64 -14.51 -7.00 9.77
N ARG A 65 -14.20 -8.25 10.10
CA ARG A 65 -14.61 -8.90 11.35
C ARG A 65 -13.44 -9.71 11.89
N ASN A 66 -13.02 -9.40 13.11
CA ASN A 66 -11.84 -10.01 13.73
C ASN A 66 -10.61 -9.91 12.79
N ASN A 67 -10.02 -11.03 12.41
CA ASN A 67 -8.85 -11.15 11.54
C ASN A 67 -9.21 -11.35 10.06
N ILE A 68 -10.48 -11.15 9.67
CA ILE A 68 -10.99 -11.40 8.31
C ILE A 68 -11.41 -10.07 7.69
N LEU A 69 -10.86 -9.77 6.52
CA LEU A 69 -11.17 -8.61 5.68
C LEU A 69 -11.80 -9.06 4.35
N LEU A 70 -12.96 -8.49 4.03
CA LEU A 70 -13.64 -8.64 2.74
C LEU A 70 -13.42 -7.39 1.90
N MET A 71 -12.99 -7.57 0.66
CA MET A 71 -12.73 -6.48 -0.29
C MET A 71 -12.99 -6.91 -1.74
N GLN A 72 -12.96 -5.94 -2.65
CA GLN A 72 -13.10 -6.17 -4.08
C GLN A 72 -12.07 -7.20 -4.57
N PHE A 73 -12.53 -8.12 -5.40
CA PHE A 73 -11.62 -9.01 -6.12
C PHE A 73 -11.18 -8.32 -7.40
N ILE A 74 -9.87 -8.28 -7.65
CA ILE A 74 -9.29 -7.67 -8.84
C ILE A 74 -8.82 -8.78 -9.77
N GLY A 75 -9.45 -8.90 -10.94
CA GLY A 75 -9.22 -10.00 -11.87
C GLY A 75 -10.42 -10.27 -12.76
N PHE A 76 -10.41 -11.41 -13.45
CA PHE A 76 -11.48 -11.84 -14.36
C PHE A 76 -12.03 -13.20 -13.93
N GLY A 77 -13.33 -13.26 -13.64
CA GLY A 77 -13.95 -14.47 -13.11
C GLY A 77 -13.27 -14.90 -11.81
N ALA A 78 -12.69 -16.11 -11.80
CA ALA A 78 -11.94 -16.65 -10.68
C ALA A 78 -10.42 -16.40 -10.76
N ILE A 79 -9.94 -15.74 -11.81
CA ILE A 79 -8.50 -15.56 -12.07
C ILE A 79 -8.07 -14.19 -11.51
N PRO A 80 -7.15 -14.13 -10.53
CA PRO A 80 -6.67 -12.86 -10.00
C PRO A 80 -5.84 -12.12 -11.04
N ALA A 81 -5.86 -10.79 -10.99
CA ALA A 81 -4.93 -10.00 -11.77
C ALA A 81 -3.48 -10.34 -11.37
N PRO A 82 -2.55 -10.42 -12.33
CA PRO A 82 -1.15 -10.66 -12.03
C PRO A 82 -0.55 -9.50 -11.24
N LYS A 83 0.47 -9.78 -10.43
CA LYS A 83 1.31 -8.73 -9.83
C LYS A 83 2.18 -8.10 -10.90
N LEU A 84 2.55 -6.85 -10.70
CA LEU A 84 3.46 -6.12 -11.60
C LEU A 84 4.80 -6.85 -11.74
N LYS A 85 5.28 -7.50 -10.66
CA LYS A 85 6.47 -8.37 -10.68
C LYS A 85 6.44 -9.46 -11.76
N ASP A 86 5.26 -10.03 -11.99
CA ASP A 86 5.06 -11.21 -12.82
C ASP A 86 4.80 -10.84 -14.29
N ILE A 87 4.67 -9.53 -14.59
CA ILE A 87 4.51 -9.04 -15.95
C ILE A 87 5.87 -9.01 -16.65
N LYS A 88 6.04 -9.85 -17.68
CA LYS A 88 7.28 -9.91 -18.47
C LYS A 88 7.50 -8.66 -19.33
N THR A 89 6.41 -8.11 -19.89
CA THR A 89 6.47 -6.96 -20.79
C THR A 89 5.25 -6.09 -20.54
N LEU A 90 5.48 -4.89 -20.02
CA LEU A 90 4.43 -3.89 -19.87
C LEU A 90 4.16 -3.24 -21.23
N SER A 91 2.89 -3.10 -21.60
CA SER A 91 2.51 -2.41 -22.83
C SER A 91 2.88 -0.93 -22.81
N ASN A 92 2.67 -0.26 -21.67
CA ASN A 92 2.92 1.17 -21.48
C ASN A 92 3.68 1.40 -20.16
N PRO A 93 4.99 1.12 -20.10
CA PRO A 93 5.74 1.19 -18.85
C PRO A 93 5.81 2.62 -18.27
N LEU A 94 5.96 3.65 -19.11
CA LEU A 94 5.95 5.06 -18.69
C LEU A 94 4.60 5.47 -18.07
N GLU A 95 3.49 5.22 -18.76
CA GLU A 95 2.15 5.53 -18.25
C GLU A 95 1.84 4.78 -16.93
N THR A 96 2.32 3.54 -16.82
CA THR A 96 2.16 2.74 -15.59
C THR A 96 2.99 3.33 -14.45
N PHE A 97 4.22 3.76 -14.73
CA PHE A 97 5.09 4.43 -13.77
C PHE A 97 4.47 5.74 -13.30
N ASP A 98 4.04 6.61 -14.22
CA ASP A 98 3.39 7.87 -13.91
C ASP A 98 2.15 7.66 -13.05
N SER A 99 1.32 6.66 -13.37
CA SER A 99 0.13 6.32 -12.56
C SER A 99 0.49 5.93 -11.12
N ILE A 100 1.63 5.27 -10.91
CA ILE A 100 2.11 4.90 -9.57
C ILE A 100 2.70 6.12 -8.84
N LEU A 101 3.36 7.04 -9.55
CA LEU A 101 3.84 8.29 -8.96
C LEU A 101 2.66 9.15 -8.46
N HIS A 102 1.62 9.32 -9.28
CA HIS A 102 0.39 10.00 -8.87
C HIS A 102 -0.25 9.30 -7.66
N PHE A 103 -0.31 7.96 -7.66
CA PHE A 103 -0.80 7.22 -6.50
C PHE A 103 -0.01 7.53 -5.22
N ILE A 104 1.32 7.59 -5.28
CA ILE A 104 2.16 7.92 -4.10
C ILE A 104 1.82 9.33 -3.59
N LYS A 105 1.72 10.30 -4.51
CA LYS A 105 1.40 11.69 -4.20
C LYS A 105 0.02 11.83 -3.55
N ASP A 106 -1.01 11.31 -4.20
CA ASP A 106 -2.40 11.39 -3.73
C ASP A 106 -2.60 10.59 -2.43
N LEU A 107 -1.88 9.47 -2.25
CA LEU A 107 -1.88 8.74 -0.97
C LEU A 107 -1.33 9.60 0.16
N TYR A 108 -0.27 10.38 -0.10
CA TYR A 108 0.34 11.27 0.89
C TYR A 108 -0.51 12.52 1.14
N GLN A 109 -0.94 13.21 0.09
CA GLN A 109 -1.57 14.53 0.17
C GLN A 109 -3.05 14.42 0.54
N ASP A 110 -3.81 13.60 -0.18
CA ASP A 110 -5.26 13.49 0.02
C ASP A 110 -5.61 12.45 1.09
N ALA A 111 -5.00 11.27 1.01
CA ALA A 111 -5.27 10.21 1.98
C ALA A 111 -4.42 10.34 3.27
N ASN A 112 -3.47 11.27 3.36
CA ASN A 112 -2.54 11.43 4.51
C ASN A 112 -1.98 10.10 5.02
N LEU A 113 -1.53 9.27 4.08
CA LEU A 113 -0.94 7.96 4.33
C LEU A 113 0.38 7.83 3.57
N VAL A 114 1.29 7.04 4.13
CA VAL A 114 2.44 6.49 3.42
C VAL A 114 2.23 4.98 3.35
N HIS A 115 2.37 4.37 2.17
CA HIS A 115 2.13 2.92 2.01
C HIS A 115 3.04 2.10 2.94
N GLY A 116 4.29 2.51 3.04
CA GLY A 116 5.29 1.97 3.94
C GLY A 116 5.72 0.55 3.61
N ASP A 117 5.50 0.07 2.38
CA ASP A 117 6.08 -1.17 1.83
C ASP A 117 5.89 -1.30 0.31
N LEU A 118 5.68 -0.19 -0.41
CA LEU A 118 5.29 -0.21 -1.82
C LEU A 118 6.41 -0.80 -2.70
N SER A 119 6.04 -1.72 -3.59
CA SER A 119 6.94 -2.37 -4.55
C SER A 119 6.14 -3.07 -5.66
N GLU A 120 6.81 -3.63 -6.65
CA GLU A 120 6.15 -4.38 -7.73
C GLU A 120 5.39 -5.64 -7.24
N PHE A 121 5.62 -6.06 -5.99
CA PHE A 121 4.98 -7.23 -5.38
C PHE A 121 3.58 -6.96 -4.82
N ASN A 122 3.25 -5.70 -4.54
CA ASN A 122 1.94 -5.27 -4.03
C ASN A 122 1.21 -4.31 -4.97
N ILE A 123 1.60 -4.31 -6.24
CA ILE A 123 0.88 -3.66 -7.32
C ILE A 123 0.33 -4.75 -8.22
N LEU A 124 -0.98 -4.79 -8.42
CA LEU A 124 -1.62 -5.61 -9.44
C LEU A 124 -1.68 -4.85 -10.76
N TYR A 125 -1.57 -5.56 -11.87
CA TYR A 125 -1.74 -5.00 -13.20
C TYR A 125 -3.01 -5.55 -13.85
N HIS A 126 -4.03 -4.71 -13.99
CA HIS A 126 -5.35 -5.10 -14.48
C HIS A 126 -5.86 -4.07 -15.49
N ASN A 127 -6.34 -4.51 -16.65
CA ASN A 127 -6.83 -3.64 -17.72
C ASN A 127 -5.85 -2.53 -18.10
N LYS A 128 -4.56 -2.88 -18.18
CA LYS A 128 -3.44 -1.98 -18.45
C LYS A 128 -3.19 -0.89 -17.39
N LYS A 129 -3.83 -0.98 -16.22
CA LYS A 129 -3.70 -0.02 -15.12
C LYS A 129 -3.11 -0.68 -13.87
N PRO A 130 -2.21 0.01 -13.15
CA PRO A 130 -1.75 -0.44 -11.85
C PRO A 130 -2.85 -0.24 -10.79
N LEU A 131 -2.94 -1.17 -9.84
CA LEU A 131 -3.82 -1.08 -8.69
C LEU A 131 -3.07 -1.57 -7.46
N VAL A 132 -3.01 -0.75 -6.42
CA VAL A 132 -2.21 -1.04 -5.23
C VAL A 132 -3.02 -1.86 -4.23
N ILE A 133 -2.41 -2.94 -3.73
CA ILE A 133 -2.99 -3.83 -2.72
C ILE A 133 -2.11 -3.86 -1.47
N ASP A 134 -2.57 -4.54 -0.43
CA ASP A 134 -1.82 -4.76 0.82
C ASP A 134 -1.32 -3.48 1.49
N ILE A 135 -2.24 -2.54 1.76
CA ILE A 135 -1.94 -1.29 2.48
C ILE A 135 -2.02 -1.47 4.01
N SER A 136 -1.72 -2.68 4.48
CA SER A 136 -1.80 -3.02 5.90
C SER A 136 -0.67 -2.35 6.69
N GLN A 137 0.51 -2.22 6.07
CA GLN A 137 1.68 -1.51 6.57
C GLN A 137 1.52 0.01 6.58
N ALA A 138 0.54 0.55 5.82
CA ALA A 138 0.43 2.00 5.63
C ALA A 138 0.21 2.78 6.91
N VAL A 139 1.06 3.79 7.13
CA VAL A 139 1.10 4.65 8.32
C VAL A 139 0.56 6.04 8.01
N SER A 140 0.16 6.79 9.04
CA SER A 140 -0.11 8.23 8.90
C SER A 140 1.13 8.97 8.40
N ASN A 141 0.99 10.02 7.59
CA ASN A 141 2.09 10.92 7.25
C ASN A 141 2.67 11.66 8.49
N GLN A 142 1.94 11.67 9.61
CA GLN A 142 2.41 12.17 10.92
C GLN A 142 3.20 11.12 11.74
N HIS A 143 3.40 9.91 11.21
CA HIS A 143 4.17 8.88 11.90
C HIS A 143 5.66 9.32 11.99
N PRO A 144 6.38 9.09 13.12
CA PRO A 144 7.79 9.49 13.26
C PRO A 144 8.75 8.89 12.22
N LYS A 145 8.30 7.87 11.48
CA LYS A 145 9.02 7.19 10.40
C LYS A 145 8.38 7.36 9.02
N ALA A 146 7.39 8.24 8.88
CA ALA A 146 6.66 8.43 7.63
C ALA A 146 7.61 8.76 6.47
N GLU A 147 8.53 9.71 6.68
CA GLU A 147 9.55 10.10 5.69
C GLU A 147 10.44 8.92 5.29
N TYR A 148 10.98 8.17 6.26
CA TYR A 148 11.79 6.98 5.99
C TYR A 148 11.04 5.96 5.10
N PHE A 149 9.77 5.73 5.41
CA PHE A 149 8.92 4.83 4.62
C PHE A 149 8.63 5.36 3.23
N LEU A 150 8.36 6.66 3.09
CA LEU A 150 8.09 7.29 1.80
C LEU A 150 9.30 7.22 0.88
N VAL A 151 10.49 7.59 1.38
CA VAL A 151 11.75 7.51 0.62
C VAL A 151 12.03 6.07 0.16
N ARG A 152 11.74 5.08 1.01
CA ARG A 152 11.89 3.66 0.66
C ARG A 152 10.92 3.23 -0.45
N ASP A 153 9.65 3.60 -0.33
CA ASP A 153 8.62 3.30 -1.32
C ASP A 153 8.99 3.91 -2.69
N ILE A 154 9.40 5.18 -2.72
CA ILE A 154 9.89 5.88 -3.92
C ILE A 154 11.06 5.10 -4.54
N LYS A 155 12.10 4.78 -3.76
CA LYS A 155 13.27 4.04 -4.25
C LYS A 155 12.92 2.68 -4.84
N ASN A 156 12.02 1.93 -4.20
CA ASN A 156 11.59 0.62 -4.69
C ASN A 156 10.91 0.73 -6.07
N VAL A 157 9.99 1.69 -6.22
CA VAL A 157 9.28 1.91 -7.49
C VAL A 157 10.26 2.35 -8.58
N PHE A 158 11.13 3.32 -8.30
CA PHE A 158 12.12 3.82 -9.26
C PHE A 158 13.04 2.69 -9.72
N TYR A 159 13.59 1.93 -8.78
CA TYR A 159 14.47 0.79 -9.08
C TYR A 159 13.81 -0.26 -9.98
N PHE A 160 12.53 -0.59 -9.73
CA PHE A 160 11.81 -1.54 -10.58
C PHE A 160 11.67 -1.02 -12.02
N PHE A 161 11.30 0.25 -12.19
CA PHE A 161 11.06 0.85 -13.50
C PHE A 161 12.36 1.09 -14.29
N GLU A 162 13.45 1.48 -13.62
CA GLU A 162 14.80 1.52 -14.22
C GLU A 162 15.21 0.18 -14.80
N LYS A 163 14.98 -0.91 -14.04
CA LYS A 163 15.34 -2.27 -14.48
C LYS A 163 14.63 -2.71 -15.76
N ILE A 164 13.45 -2.16 -16.04
CA ILE A 164 12.67 -2.47 -17.25
C ILE A 164 12.81 -1.38 -18.34
N GLY A 165 13.78 -0.47 -18.21
CA GLY A 165 14.16 0.47 -19.25
C GLY A 165 13.44 1.82 -19.22
N VAL A 166 12.74 2.15 -18.14
CA VAL A 166 12.21 3.51 -17.92
C VAL A 166 13.30 4.38 -17.31
N THR A 167 13.48 5.60 -17.83
CA THR A 167 14.33 6.61 -17.20
C THR A 167 13.49 7.44 -16.24
N PRO A 168 13.58 7.22 -14.92
CA PRO A 168 12.80 7.99 -13.97
C PRO A 168 13.33 9.44 -13.86
N PRO A 169 12.50 10.37 -13.35
CA PRO A 169 12.97 11.69 -12.95
C PRO A 169 13.91 11.61 -11.74
N ASP A 170 14.34 12.76 -11.23
CA ASP A 170 15.09 12.81 -9.96
C ASP A 170 14.19 12.37 -8.77
N PRO A 171 14.54 11.29 -8.05
CA PRO A 171 13.75 10.81 -6.91
C PRO A 171 13.69 11.79 -5.74
N GLU A 172 14.73 12.62 -5.55
CA GLU A 172 14.73 13.63 -4.49
C GLU A 172 13.77 14.77 -4.85
N LYS A 173 13.79 15.23 -6.10
CA LYS A 173 12.81 16.20 -6.58
C LYS A 173 11.38 15.68 -6.45
N PHE A 174 11.14 14.42 -6.80
CA PHE A 174 9.82 13.80 -6.65
C PHE A 174 9.40 13.70 -5.18
N TYR A 175 10.32 13.39 -4.27
CA TYR A 175 10.02 13.41 -2.83
C TYR A 175 9.52 14.78 -2.35
N TYR A 176 10.19 15.87 -2.71
CA TYR A 176 9.76 17.23 -2.35
C TYR A 176 8.41 17.63 -2.96
N ASP A 177 8.12 17.17 -4.18
CA ASP A 177 6.81 17.34 -4.81
C ASP A 177 5.70 16.58 -4.05
N VAL A 178 5.99 15.38 -3.53
CA VAL A 178 5.03 14.61 -2.73
C VAL A 178 4.70 15.30 -1.40
N ILE A 179 5.71 15.84 -0.70
CA ILE A 179 5.51 16.50 0.60
C ILE A 179 5.07 17.97 0.48
N ASP A 180 4.84 18.46 -0.75
CA ASP A 180 4.35 19.81 -1.05
C ASP A 180 5.24 20.93 -0.49
N VAL A 181 6.56 20.76 -0.65
CA VAL A 181 7.60 21.72 -0.21
C VAL A 181 8.13 22.57 -1.38
N THR A 182 7.35 22.67 -2.47
CA THR A 182 7.77 23.37 -3.70
C THR A 182 7.08 24.70 -3.91
#